data_AF-Q4R5V5-F1
#
_entry.id   AF-Q4R5V5-F1
#
_cell.length_a   1.000
_cell.length_b   1.000
_cell.length_c   1.000
_cell.angle_alpha   90.00
_cell.angle_beta   90.00
_cell.angle_gamma   90.00
#
_symmetry.space_group_name_H-M   'P 1'
#
loop_
_entity.id
_entity.type
_entity.pdbx_description
1 polymer ?
#
loop_
_entity_poly.entity_id
_entity_poly.type
_entity_poly.pdbx_seq_one_letter_code
_entity_poly.pdbx_strand_id
1 'polypeptide(L)'
;MHFFLLEGGSHDLQSDKIDATSLIAASVMAAPCALALSKLVYPEVEESKFRREEGMKLTYGDAQNLIEAASTGAAISVKVVANIAANLIAFLAVLDFINAALSWLGDMVDVQGLSFQVICSYILRPVAFLMGVVWEDCPVVAELLGIKLFLNEFVAYQELSKYKQRRLAGVEEWVGDRKQWISVRAEVLTTFALCGFANFSSIGIMLGGLTSMVPQRKSDFSQIVLRALFTGACVSLVNACMAGILYVPRGADVDCMSLLNMTLSSSSFEIYQCCREAFQRGRIAG
;
A
#
# COMPACT_ATOMS: atom_id res chain seq x y z
N MET A 1 13.11 2.78 4.00
CA MET A 1 12.62 3.59 2.86
C MET A 1 11.12 3.92 2.97
N HIS A 2 10.28 2.99 3.47
CA HIS A 2 8.85 3.21 3.76
C HIS A 2 8.59 4.39 4.72
N PHE A 3 9.38 4.49 5.79
CA PHE A 3 9.25 5.54 6.81
C PHE A 3 9.67 6.94 6.30
N PHE A 4 10.73 7.02 5.50
CA PHE A 4 11.36 8.30 5.13
C PHE A 4 10.63 9.06 4.02
N LEU A 5 9.89 8.37 3.14
CA LEU A 5 9.10 9.02 2.09
C LEU A 5 7.72 9.48 2.56
N LEU A 6 7.18 8.89 3.63
CA LEU A 6 5.89 9.30 4.21
C LEU A 6 6.03 10.49 5.18
N GLU A 7 7.20 10.68 5.80
CA GLU A 7 7.48 11.87 6.63
C GLU A 7 7.97 13.09 5.82
N GLY A 8 8.40 12.93 4.56
CA GLY A 8 9.02 13.99 3.77
C GLY A 8 8.08 15.07 3.20
N GLY A 9 6.81 15.16 3.64
CA GLY A 9 5.81 16.07 3.06
C GLY A 9 4.99 16.83 4.10
N SER A 10 5.44 18.06 4.41
CA SER A 10 4.70 19.19 5.01
C SER A 10 3.99 18.97 6.35
N HIS A 11 4.67 19.42 7.42
CA HIS A 11 4.34 19.32 8.84
C HIS A 11 3.00 19.90 9.36
N ASP A 12 2.14 20.52 8.55
CA ASP A 12 0.95 21.26 9.07
C ASP A 12 -0.42 20.74 8.60
N LEU A 13 -0.49 19.61 7.88
CA LEU A 13 -1.75 19.02 7.39
C LEU A 13 -1.94 17.54 7.81
N GLN A 14 -1.32 17.12 8.91
CA GLN A 14 -1.00 15.71 9.19
C GLN A 14 -1.87 15.03 10.28
N SER A 15 -2.98 15.62 10.76
CA SER A 15 -3.83 14.93 11.75
C SER A 15 -4.87 13.99 11.13
N ASP A 16 -5.21 14.16 9.84
CA ASP A 16 -6.28 13.38 9.17
C ASP A 16 -5.78 12.29 8.21
N LYS A 17 -4.49 12.29 7.87
CA LYS A 17 -3.90 11.27 6.99
C LYS A 17 -3.53 10.04 7.82
N ILE A 18 -4.20 8.92 7.51
CA ILE A 18 -3.81 7.51 7.73
C ILE A 18 -2.95 7.23 8.98
N ASP A 19 -3.50 6.44 9.92
CA ASP A 19 -2.86 6.14 11.21
C ASP A 19 -1.39 5.68 11.07
N ALA A 20 -0.47 6.53 11.54
CA ALA A 20 0.97 6.26 11.51
C ALA A 20 1.36 5.00 12.30
N THR A 21 0.60 4.68 13.36
CA THR A 21 0.81 3.47 14.17
C THR A 21 0.63 2.21 13.32
N SER A 22 -0.42 2.20 12.50
CA SER A 22 -0.71 1.12 11.55
C SER A 22 0.41 0.97 10.50
N LEU A 23 0.98 2.06 10.01
CA LEU A 23 2.09 2.04 9.04
C LEU A 23 3.40 1.48 9.62
N ILE A 24 3.72 1.84 10.87
CA ILE A 24 4.88 1.31 11.59
C ILE A 24 4.70 -0.20 11.81
N ALA A 25 3.54 -0.61 12.31
CA ALA A 25 3.23 -2.03 12.52
C ALA A 25 3.33 -2.83 11.21
N ALA A 26 2.73 -2.33 10.13
CA ALA A 26 2.79 -2.95 8.81
C ALA A 26 4.24 -3.10 8.30
N SER A 27 5.08 -2.09 8.51
CA SER A 27 6.49 -2.11 8.10
C SER A 27 7.30 -3.17 8.85
N VAL A 28 7.10 -3.29 10.17
CA VAL A 28 7.78 -4.30 11.00
C VAL A 28 7.33 -5.71 10.63
N MET A 29 6.04 -5.92 10.39
CA MET A 29 5.48 -7.21 9.98
C MET A 29 5.91 -7.63 8.57
N ALA A 30 6.16 -6.67 7.67
CA ALA A 30 6.57 -6.94 6.30
C ALA A 30 7.92 -7.65 6.19
N ALA A 31 8.87 -7.39 7.09
CA ALA A 31 10.20 -8.01 7.03
C ALA A 31 10.18 -9.55 7.16
N PRO A 32 9.63 -10.15 8.24
CA PRO A 32 9.54 -11.60 8.35
C PRO A 32 8.59 -12.20 7.30
N CYS A 33 7.49 -11.51 6.94
CA CYS A 33 6.56 -11.99 5.93
C CYS A 33 7.20 -12.05 4.53
N ALA A 34 7.99 -11.04 4.16
CA ALA A 34 8.74 -11.02 2.90
C ALA A 34 9.76 -12.16 2.81
N LEU A 35 10.47 -12.46 3.91
CA LEU A 35 11.39 -13.59 3.95
C LEU A 35 10.66 -14.93 3.81
N ALA A 36 9.55 -15.12 4.54
CA ALA A 36 8.75 -16.34 4.45
C ALA A 36 8.19 -16.57 3.04
N LEU A 37 7.55 -15.55 2.45
CA LEU A 37 6.96 -15.66 1.12
C LEU A 37 7.99 -15.75 0.00
N SER A 38 9.11 -15.02 0.10
CA SER A 38 10.19 -15.14 -0.89
C SER A 38 10.80 -16.54 -0.90
N LYS A 39 10.99 -17.17 0.26
CA LYS A 39 11.49 -18.55 0.37
C LYS A 39 10.45 -19.59 -0.03
N LEU A 40 9.16 -19.28 0.08
CA LEU A 40 8.09 -20.14 -0.43
C LEU A 40 8.03 -20.11 -1.96
N VAL A 41 8.10 -18.92 -2.56
CA VAL A 41 8.01 -18.73 -4.02
C VAL A 41 9.33 -19.08 -4.73
N TYR A 42 10.46 -18.81 -4.10
CA TYR A 42 11.80 -19.05 -4.62
C TYR A 42 12.70 -19.66 -3.53
N PRO A 43 12.57 -20.98 -3.29
CA PRO A 43 13.34 -21.67 -2.26
C PRO A 43 14.83 -21.68 -2.58
N GLU A 44 15.67 -21.64 -1.54
CA GLU A 44 17.11 -21.74 -1.69
C GLU A 44 17.48 -23.18 -2.03
N VAL A 45 18.11 -23.39 -3.18
CA VAL A 45 18.60 -24.71 -3.63
C VAL A 45 20.13 -24.82 -3.61
N GLU A 46 20.83 -23.69 -3.54
CA GLU A 46 22.29 -23.63 -3.51
C GLU A 46 22.83 -23.53 -2.08
N GLU A 47 24.10 -23.92 -1.88
CA GLU A 47 24.77 -23.67 -0.59
C GLU A 47 25.03 -22.17 -0.41
N SER A 48 24.63 -21.63 0.74
CA SER A 48 24.88 -20.24 1.05
C SER A 48 26.38 -19.97 1.20
N LYS A 49 26.89 -19.00 0.43
CA LYS A 49 28.30 -18.57 0.50
C LYS A 49 28.68 -17.97 1.86
N PHE A 50 27.69 -17.59 2.67
CA PHE A 50 27.85 -17.02 4.02
C PHE A 50 28.00 -18.06 5.14
N ARG A 51 27.89 -19.38 4.85
CA ARG A 51 28.12 -20.44 5.86
C ARG A 51 29.61 -20.68 6.15
N ARG A 52 30.52 -20.22 5.29
CA ARG A 52 31.98 -20.32 5.46
C ARG A 52 32.55 -18.95 5.87
N GLU A 53 33.51 -18.91 6.81
CA GLU A 53 34.15 -17.66 7.28
C GLU A 53 34.75 -16.81 6.15
N GLU A 54 35.21 -17.45 5.06
CA GLU A 54 35.74 -16.77 3.86
C GLU A 54 34.69 -15.95 3.07
N GLY A 55 33.40 -16.17 3.31
CA GLY A 55 32.30 -15.48 2.64
C GLY A 55 31.97 -14.09 3.19
N MET A 56 32.50 -13.73 4.36
CA MET A 56 32.24 -12.44 5.02
C MET A 56 33.39 -11.45 4.82
N LYS A 57 33.74 -11.18 3.56
CA LYS A 57 34.61 -10.03 3.25
C LYS A 57 33.77 -8.75 3.29
N LEU A 58 33.56 -8.21 4.48
CA LEU A 58 33.15 -6.82 4.64
C LEU A 58 34.31 -5.95 4.16
N THR A 59 34.22 -5.48 2.91
CA THR A 59 35.08 -4.41 2.43
C THR A 59 34.80 -3.18 3.29
N TYR A 60 35.69 -2.87 4.23
CA TYR A 60 35.70 -1.57 4.87
C TYR A 60 35.87 -0.52 3.77
N GLY A 61 35.00 0.50 3.74
CA GLY A 61 35.14 1.57 2.77
C GLY A 61 36.49 2.26 2.97
N ASP A 62 37.22 2.53 1.89
CA ASP A 62 38.55 3.18 1.92
C ASP A 62 38.50 4.65 2.42
N ALA A 63 37.34 5.13 2.85
CA ALA A 63 37.14 6.50 3.31
C ALA A 63 37.89 6.75 4.63
N GLN A 64 38.80 7.73 4.63
CA GLN A 64 39.64 8.06 5.78
C GLN A 64 38.95 9.02 6.76
N ASN A 65 37.89 9.71 6.34
CA ASN A 65 37.14 10.64 7.16
C ASN A 65 35.64 10.70 6.78
N LEU A 66 34.82 11.30 7.66
CA LEU A 66 33.37 11.42 7.47
C LEU A 66 32.98 12.17 6.19
N ILE A 67 33.75 13.21 5.83
CA ILE A 67 33.48 14.03 4.64
C ILE A 67 33.76 13.21 3.37
N GLU A 68 34.83 12.45 3.35
CA GLU A 68 35.19 11.54 2.26
C GLU A 68 34.16 10.42 2.09
N ALA A 69 33.68 9.85 3.19
CA ALA A 69 32.60 8.86 3.17
C ALA A 69 31.30 9.45 2.60
N ALA A 70 30.92 10.66 3.04
CA ALA A 70 29.74 11.36 2.54
C ALA A 70 29.86 11.73 1.06
N SER A 71 30.99 12.28 0.64
CA SER A 71 31.26 12.66 -0.75
C SER A 71 31.29 11.45 -1.68
N THR A 72 31.94 10.36 -1.26
CA THR A 72 32.01 9.10 -2.02
C THR A 72 30.62 8.47 -2.13
N GLY A 73 29.85 8.45 -1.05
CA GLY A 73 28.46 7.98 -1.07
C GLY A 73 27.58 8.80 -2.03
N ALA A 74 27.73 10.13 -2.02
CA ALA A 74 27.04 11.02 -2.94
C ALA A 74 27.41 10.71 -4.40
N ALA A 75 28.70 10.59 -4.71
CA ALA A 75 29.16 10.28 -6.07
C ALA A 75 28.65 8.93 -6.59
N ILE A 76 28.67 7.88 -5.75
CA ILE A 76 28.13 6.56 -6.12
C ILE A 76 26.62 6.65 -6.39
N SER A 77 25.89 7.40 -5.56
CA SER A 77 24.45 7.56 -5.69
C SER A 77 24.01 8.20 -7.01
N VAL A 78 24.82 9.10 -7.60
CA VAL A 78 24.51 9.74 -8.89
C VAL A 78 24.23 8.70 -9.97
N LYS A 79 25.10 7.69 -10.09
CA LYS A 79 24.94 6.62 -11.09
C LYS A 79 23.71 5.75 -10.81
N VAL A 80 23.48 5.42 -9.54
CA VAL A 80 22.32 4.63 -9.11
C VAL A 80 21.02 5.38 -9.44
N VAL A 81 20.92 6.66 -9.07
CA VAL A 81 19.74 7.51 -9.27
C VAL A 81 19.49 7.73 -10.77
N ALA A 82 20.53 7.97 -11.57
CA ALA A 82 20.39 8.10 -13.02
C ALA A 82 19.80 6.82 -13.66
N ASN A 83 20.28 5.64 -13.28
CA ASN A 83 19.73 4.36 -13.75
C ASN A 83 18.29 4.14 -13.29
N ILE A 84 17.96 4.51 -12.06
CA ILE A 84 16.58 4.42 -11.54
C ILE A 84 15.66 5.34 -12.35
N ALA A 85 16.04 6.60 -12.56
CA ALA A 85 15.24 7.58 -13.29
C ALA A 85 14.99 7.13 -14.75
N ALA A 86 16.04 6.66 -15.44
CA ALA A 86 15.92 6.18 -16.81
C ALA A 86 14.96 4.97 -16.92
N ASN A 87 15.12 3.98 -16.04
CA ASN A 87 14.22 2.81 -16.04
C ASN A 87 12.79 3.19 -15.66
N LEU A 88 12.60 4.10 -14.69
CA LEU A 88 11.29 4.57 -14.28
C LEU A 88 10.54 5.24 -15.44
N ILE A 89 11.18 6.15 -16.17
CA ILE A 89 10.58 6.81 -17.35
C ILE A 89 10.19 5.76 -18.40
N ALA A 90 11.05 4.78 -18.67
CA ALA A 90 10.77 3.72 -19.64
C ALA A 90 9.55 2.88 -19.23
N PHE A 91 9.47 2.45 -17.97
CA PHE A 91 8.32 1.66 -17.49
C PHE A 91 7.02 2.49 -17.47
N LEU A 92 7.06 3.73 -16.99
CA LEU A 92 5.87 4.61 -16.99
C LEU A 92 5.36 4.87 -18.41
N ALA A 93 6.25 5.12 -19.38
CA ALA A 93 5.88 5.32 -20.77
C ALA A 93 5.18 4.08 -21.37
N VAL A 94 5.68 2.88 -21.07
CA VAL A 94 5.03 1.62 -21.52
C VAL A 94 3.67 1.44 -20.86
N LEU A 95 3.53 1.76 -19.57
CA LEU A 95 2.27 1.68 -18.85
C LEU A 95 1.21 2.65 -19.41
N ASP A 96 1.60 3.90 -19.66
CA ASP A 96 0.73 4.91 -20.26
C ASP A 96 0.33 4.52 -21.69
N PHE A 97 1.25 3.95 -22.46
CA PHE A 97 0.95 3.40 -23.78
C PHE A 97 -0.09 2.26 -23.71
N ILE A 98 0.05 1.33 -22.76
CA ILE A 98 -0.93 0.25 -22.56
C ILE A 98 -2.30 0.81 -22.17
N ASN A 99 -2.35 1.80 -21.28
CA ASN A 99 -3.62 2.44 -20.91
C ASN A 99 -4.27 3.17 -22.08
N ALA A 100 -3.50 3.90 -22.89
CA ALA A 100 -4.02 4.56 -24.09
C ALA A 100 -4.55 3.53 -25.11
N ALA A 101 -3.85 2.42 -25.30
CA ALA A 101 -4.29 1.33 -26.18
C ALA A 101 -5.58 0.66 -25.65
N LEU A 102 -5.69 0.43 -24.34
CA LEU A 102 -6.90 -0.13 -23.72
C LEU A 102 -8.08 0.82 -23.81
N SER A 103 -7.87 2.12 -23.59
CA SER A 103 -8.93 3.13 -23.75
C SER A 103 -9.44 3.15 -25.19
N TRP A 104 -8.53 3.15 -26.17
CA TRP A 104 -8.88 3.12 -27.59
C TRP A 104 -9.66 1.84 -27.98
N LEU A 105 -9.25 0.68 -27.44
CA LEU A 105 -9.98 -0.58 -27.64
C LEU A 105 -11.35 -0.57 -26.93
N GLY A 106 -11.44 0.01 -25.74
CA GLY A 106 -12.68 0.16 -24.98
C GLY A 106 -13.70 1.01 -25.75
N ASP A 107 -13.26 2.13 -26.31
CA ASP A 107 -14.09 3.01 -27.13
C ASP A 107 -14.64 2.30 -28.38
N MET A 108 -13.91 1.32 -28.92
CA MET A 108 -14.35 0.51 -30.07
C MET A 108 -15.50 -0.45 -29.73
N VAL A 109 -15.59 -0.90 -28.47
CA VAL A 109 -16.64 -1.81 -27.98
C VAL A 109 -17.70 -1.09 -27.12
N ASP A 110 -17.76 0.23 -27.20
CA ASP A 110 -18.67 1.11 -26.44
C ASP A 110 -18.52 1.01 -24.90
N VAL A 111 -17.31 0.65 -24.45
CA VAL A 111 -16.92 0.63 -23.03
C VAL A 111 -16.04 1.84 -22.73
N GLN A 112 -16.68 2.93 -22.31
CA GLN A 112 -15.97 4.17 -21.99
C GLN A 112 -15.13 4.05 -20.71
N GLY A 113 -13.91 4.59 -20.76
CA GLY A 113 -13.03 4.68 -19.59
C GLY A 113 -12.37 3.34 -19.21
N LEU A 114 -12.23 2.41 -20.16
CA LEU A 114 -11.49 1.18 -19.93
C LEU A 114 -10.00 1.49 -19.71
N SER A 115 -9.51 1.20 -18.52
CA SER A 115 -8.10 1.34 -18.17
C SER A 115 -7.58 0.08 -17.49
N PHE A 116 -6.27 -0.09 -17.46
CA PHE A 116 -5.67 -1.23 -16.78
C PHE A 116 -6.03 -1.23 -15.29
N GLN A 117 -6.14 -0.05 -14.67
CA GLN A 117 -6.54 0.09 -13.27
C GLN A 117 -7.96 -0.47 -13.03
N VAL A 118 -8.90 -0.19 -13.94
CA VAL A 118 -10.27 -0.73 -13.87
C VAL A 118 -10.27 -2.25 -14.08
N ILE A 119 -9.52 -2.76 -15.06
CA ILE A 119 -9.42 -4.21 -15.27
C ILE A 119 -8.85 -4.90 -14.02
N CYS A 120 -7.80 -4.34 -13.44
CA CYS A 120 -7.23 -4.84 -12.19
C CYS A 120 -8.22 -4.77 -11.03
N SER A 121 -9.03 -3.71 -10.91
CA SER A 121 -10.01 -3.62 -9.82
C SER A 121 -11.05 -4.74 -9.90
N TYR A 122 -11.51 -5.09 -11.09
CA TYR A 122 -12.41 -6.25 -11.27
C TYR A 122 -11.74 -7.57 -10.89
N ILE A 123 -10.49 -7.79 -11.32
CA ILE A 123 -9.74 -9.03 -11.01
C ILE A 123 -9.39 -9.12 -9.52
N LEU A 124 -9.10 -7.99 -8.87
CA LEU A 124 -8.69 -7.92 -7.47
C LEU A 124 -9.88 -7.87 -6.50
N ARG A 125 -11.12 -7.73 -6.99
CA ARG A 125 -12.32 -7.81 -6.15
C ARG A 125 -12.41 -9.06 -5.28
N PRO A 126 -12.23 -10.30 -5.79
CA PRO A 126 -12.18 -11.49 -4.95
C PRO A 126 -11.02 -11.44 -3.95
N VAL A 127 -9.89 -10.84 -4.30
CA VAL A 127 -8.74 -10.69 -3.39
C VAL A 127 -9.08 -9.76 -2.23
N ALA A 128 -9.77 -8.63 -2.50
CA ALA A 128 -10.25 -7.73 -1.46
C ALA A 128 -11.23 -8.45 -0.50
N PHE A 129 -12.10 -9.30 -1.03
CA PHE A 129 -13.00 -10.10 -0.19
C PHE A 129 -12.24 -11.12 0.69
N LEU A 130 -11.26 -11.83 0.12
CA LEU A 130 -10.43 -12.79 0.87
C LEU A 130 -9.60 -12.12 1.98
N MET A 131 -9.30 -10.83 1.85
CA MET A 131 -8.63 -10.03 2.88
C MET A 131 -9.52 -9.72 4.10
N GLY A 132 -10.81 -10.05 4.04
CA GLY A 132 -11.76 -9.82 5.14
C GLY A 132 -12.49 -8.48 5.07
N VAL A 133 -12.57 -7.89 3.87
CA VAL A 133 -13.38 -6.70 3.57
C VAL A 133 -14.83 -7.14 3.31
N VAL A 134 -15.79 -6.31 3.75
CA VAL A 134 -17.22 -6.55 3.48
C VAL A 134 -17.48 -6.45 1.98
N TRP A 135 -18.35 -7.31 1.43
CA TRP A 135 -18.59 -7.40 -0.02
C TRP A 135 -18.97 -6.06 -0.67
N GLU A 136 -19.69 -5.21 0.05
CA GLU A 136 -20.09 -3.87 -0.39
C GLU A 136 -18.91 -2.89 -0.54
N ASP A 137 -17.88 -3.03 0.29
CA ASP A 137 -16.67 -2.20 0.25
C ASP A 137 -15.63 -2.74 -0.75
N CYS A 138 -15.76 -4.01 -1.14
CA CYS A 138 -14.79 -4.69 -2.02
C CYS A 138 -14.53 -3.98 -3.36
N PRO A 139 -15.52 -3.40 -4.07
CA PRO A 139 -15.25 -2.68 -5.32
C PRO A 139 -14.29 -1.51 -5.12
N VAL A 140 -14.52 -0.70 -4.09
CA VAL A 140 -13.68 0.47 -3.78
C VAL A 140 -12.28 0.03 -3.33
N VAL A 141 -12.20 -0.98 -2.45
CA VAL A 141 -10.90 -1.49 -1.99
C VAL A 141 -10.10 -2.09 -3.15
N ALA A 142 -10.76 -2.83 -4.05
CA ALA A 142 -10.10 -3.43 -5.20
C ALA A 142 -9.61 -2.37 -6.21
N GLU A 143 -10.33 -1.25 -6.35
CA GLU A 143 -9.86 -0.09 -7.11
C GLU A 143 -8.56 0.47 -6.51
N LEU A 144 -8.52 0.67 -5.19
CA LEU A 144 -7.31 1.14 -4.51
C LEU A 144 -6.13 0.17 -4.65
N LEU A 145 -6.37 -1.15 -4.60
CA LEU A 145 -5.35 -2.16 -4.85
C LEU A 145 -4.85 -2.14 -6.30
N GLY A 146 -5.75 -1.92 -7.27
CA GLY A 146 -5.39 -1.75 -8.68
C GLY A 146 -4.55 -0.51 -8.93
N ILE A 147 -4.94 0.62 -8.34
CA ILE A 147 -4.19 1.89 -8.38
C ILE A 147 -2.79 1.68 -7.77
N LYS A 148 -2.68 0.99 -6.62
CA LYS A 148 -1.40 0.67 -6.01
C LYS A 148 -0.51 -0.14 -6.95
N LEU A 149 -1.03 -1.26 -7.47
CA LEU A 149 -0.25 -2.20 -8.26
C LEU A 149 0.26 -1.54 -9.56
N PHE A 150 -0.58 -0.71 -10.18
CA PHE A 150 -0.28 -0.12 -11.48
C PHE A 150 0.43 1.23 -11.41
N LEU A 151 -0.09 2.17 -10.63
CA LEU A 151 0.47 3.52 -10.52
C LEU A 151 1.52 3.56 -9.41
N ASN A 152 1.06 3.64 -8.17
CA ASN A 152 1.88 3.63 -6.96
C ASN A 152 0.97 3.69 -5.70
N GLU A 153 1.58 3.39 -4.55
CA GLU A 153 0.95 3.46 -3.25
C GLU A 153 0.58 4.88 -2.80
N PHE A 154 1.32 5.91 -3.23
CA PHE A 154 1.04 7.30 -2.83
C PHE A 154 -0.29 7.81 -3.39
N VAL A 155 -0.56 7.57 -4.67
CA VAL A 155 -1.81 7.90 -5.34
C VAL A 155 -2.95 7.09 -4.74
N ALA A 156 -2.72 5.80 -4.45
CA ALA A 156 -3.71 4.97 -3.76
C ALA A 156 -4.05 5.53 -2.36
N TYR A 157 -3.06 5.99 -1.59
CA TYR A 157 -3.29 6.62 -0.30
C TYR A 157 -4.00 7.96 -0.39
N GLN A 158 -3.74 8.76 -1.42
CA GLN A 158 -4.47 10.00 -1.67
C GLN A 158 -5.96 9.72 -1.93
N GLU A 159 -6.28 8.71 -2.75
CA GLU A 159 -7.67 8.32 -2.97
C GLU A 159 -8.33 7.75 -1.70
N LEU A 160 -7.63 6.89 -0.94
CA LEU A 160 -8.12 6.40 0.34
C LEU A 160 -8.42 7.56 1.33
N SER A 161 -7.59 8.59 1.35
CA SER A 161 -7.80 9.78 2.17
C SER A 161 -9.07 10.53 1.77
N LYS A 162 -9.42 10.59 0.48
CA LYS A 162 -10.68 11.22 0.02
C LYS A 162 -11.90 10.44 0.50
N TYR A 163 -11.86 9.10 0.41
CA TYR A 163 -12.92 8.24 0.94
C TYR A 163 -13.10 8.42 2.45
N LYS A 164 -12.00 8.48 3.22
CA LYS A 164 -12.04 8.76 4.65
C LYS A 164 -12.64 10.14 4.96
N GLN A 165 -12.23 11.19 4.24
CA GLN A 165 -12.78 12.54 4.42
C GLN A 165 -14.28 12.62 4.15
N ARG A 166 -14.78 11.94 3.12
CA ARG A 166 -16.23 11.87 2.82
C ARG A 166 -17.02 11.20 3.94
N ARG A 167 -16.47 10.14 4.55
CA ARG A 167 -17.07 9.50 5.72
C ARG A 167 -17.15 10.46 6.91
N LEU A 168 -16.05 11.14 7.22
CA LEU A 168 -15.97 12.09 8.34
C LEU A 168 -16.87 13.32 8.13
N ALA A 169 -17.05 13.75 6.88
CA ALA A 169 -17.97 14.82 6.50
C ALA A 169 -19.45 14.42 6.54
N GLY A 170 -19.78 13.15 6.84
CA GLY A 170 -21.16 12.67 6.92
C GLY A 170 -21.90 12.62 5.58
N VAL A 171 -21.15 12.48 4.47
CA VAL A 171 -21.74 12.35 3.13
C VAL A 171 -22.54 11.04 3.04
N GLU A 172 -23.62 11.02 2.26
CA GLU A 172 -24.40 9.82 1.99
C GLU A 172 -23.50 8.68 1.49
N GLU A 173 -23.73 7.47 2.00
CA GLU A 173 -22.90 6.29 1.68
C GLU A 173 -22.97 5.91 0.20
N TRP A 174 -24.12 6.15 -0.44
CA TRP A 174 -24.40 5.78 -1.81
C TRP A 174 -24.93 6.98 -2.59
N VAL A 175 -24.30 7.27 -3.73
CA VAL A 175 -24.82 8.24 -4.70
C VAL A 175 -24.97 7.51 -6.03
N GLY A 176 -26.22 7.17 -6.37
CA GLY A 176 -26.52 6.21 -7.43
C GLY A 176 -25.90 4.84 -7.14
N ASP A 177 -25.23 4.26 -8.14
CA ASP A 177 -24.55 2.95 -8.00
C ASP A 177 -23.13 3.04 -7.42
N ARG A 178 -22.67 4.25 -7.02
CA ARG A 178 -21.32 4.47 -6.51
C ARG A 178 -21.29 4.70 -5.01
N LYS A 179 -20.51 3.86 -4.32
CA LYS A 179 -20.22 4.00 -2.89
C LYS A 179 -19.25 5.16 -2.65
N GLN A 180 -19.61 6.09 -1.76
CA GLN A 180 -18.86 7.33 -1.54
C GLN A 180 -17.76 7.22 -0.48
N TRP A 181 -17.84 6.24 0.42
CA TRP A 181 -16.87 5.96 1.48
C TRP A 181 -16.95 4.49 1.91
N ILE A 182 -15.92 4.00 2.62
CA ILE A 182 -15.81 2.61 3.06
C ILE A 182 -15.83 2.51 4.59
N SER A 183 -16.15 1.33 5.13
CA SER A 183 -16.19 1.12 6.59
C SER A 183 -14.82 1.35 7.24
N VAL A 184 -14.80 1.72 8.52
CA VAL A 184 -13.55 1.92 9.30
C VAL A 184 -12.65 0.67 9.26
N ARG A 185 -13.25 -0.53 9.31
CA ARG A 185 -12.53 -1.80 9.16
C ARG A 185 -11.87 -1.89 7.77
N ALA A 186 -12.60 -1.57 6.70
CA ALA A 186 -12.07 -1.57 5.36
C ALA A 186 -10.97 -0.52 5.16
N GLU A 187 -11.07 0.67 5.78
CA GLU A 187 -10.00 1.69 5.76
C GLU A 187 -8.70 1.16 6.37
N VAL A 188 -8.79 0.48 7.52
CA VAL A 188 -7.61 -0.11 8.19
C VAL A 188 -7.03 -1.24 7.35
N LEU A 189 -7.85 -2.19 6.90
CA LEU A 189 -7.39 -3.28 6.04
C LEU A 189 -6.69 -2.76 4.78
N THR A 190 -7.30 -1.76 4.13
CA THR A 190 -6.74 -1.13 2.94
C THR A 190 -5.44 -0.41 3.26
N THR A 191 -5.33 0.25 4.41
CA THR A 191 -4.08 0.89 4.84
C THR A 191 -2.92 -0.12 4.91
N PHE A 192 -3.13 -1.28 5.54
CA PHE A 192 -2.11 -2.33 5.58
C PHE A 192 -1.85 -2.91 4.19
N ALA A 193 -2.88 -3.08 3.37
CA ALA A 193 -2.76 -3.63 2.02
C ALA A 193 -2.02 -2.69 1.07
N LEU A 194 -2.14 -1.38 1.28
CA LEU A 194 -1.42 -0.34 0.54
C LEU A 194 0.03 -0.19 1.01
N CYS A 195 0.35 -0.60 2.25
CA CYS A 195 1.71 -0.58 2.77
C CYS A 195 2.65 -1.56 2.04
N GLY A 196 3.34 -1.07 1.00
CA GLY A 196 4.39 -1.78 0.27
C GLY A 196 4.63 -1.19 -1.11
N PHE A 197 5.89 -1.18 -1.56
CA PHE A 197 6.31 -0.69 -2.89
C PHE A 197 6.10 -1.72 -4.00
N ALA A 198 5.11 -2.60 -3.86
CA ALA A 198 4.82 -3.61 -4.87
C ALA A 198 3.95 -2.99 -5.98
N ASN A 199 4.61 -2.31 -6.91
CA ASN A 199 4.00 -1.70 -8.09
C ASN A 199 4.88 -1.86 -9.34
N PHE A 200 4.31 -1.69 -10.54
CA PHE A 200 5.06 -1.82 -11.80
C PHE A 200 6.20 -0.78 -11.91
N SER A 201 6.01 0.43 -11.39
CA SER A 201 7.06 1.46 -11.33
C SER A 201 8.30 1.00 -10.54
N SER A 202 8.09 0.21 -9.48
CA SER A 202 9.13 -0.29 -8.58
C SER A 202 9.97 -1.40 -9.22
N ILE A 203 9.48 -2.04 -10.28
CA ILE A 203 10.30 -2.91 -11.14
C ILE A 203 11.46 -2.09 -11.72
N GLY A 204 11.17 -0.90 -12.25
CA GLY A 204 12.18 0.00 -12.80
C GLY A 204 13.19 0.46 -11.76
N ILE A 205 12.73 0.76 -10.54
CA ILE A 205 13.59 1.14 -9.41
C ILE A 205 14.50 -0.02 -9.00
N MET A 206 13.94 -1.23 -8.81
CA MET A 206 14.69 -2.41 -8.39
C MET A 206 15.70 -2.86 -9.44
N LEU A 207 15.31 -2.91 -10.72
CA LEU A 207 16.23 -3.21 -11.81
C LEU A 207 17.30 -2.12 -11.92
N GLY A 208 16.95 -0.85 -11.93
CA GLY A 208 17.91 0.25 -12.03
C GLY A 208 18.92 0.26 -10.88
N GLY A 209 18.44 0.04 -9.66
CA GLY A 209 19.28 -0.04 -8.46
C GLY A 209 20.20 -1.26 -8.46
N LEU A 210 19.65 -2.48 -8.53
CA LEU A 210 20.42 -3.71 -8.41
C LEU A 210 21.39 -3.91 -9.59
N THR A 211 21.01 -3.53 -10.81
CA THR A 211 21.90 -3.62 -11.97
C THR A 211 23.05 -2.60 -11.91
N SER A 212 22.86 -1.46 -11.26
CA SER A 212 23.94 -0.48 -11.05
C SER A 212 25.01 -1.01 -10.08
N MET A 213 24.60 -1.84 -9.11
CA MET A 213 25.48 -2.44 -8.10
C MET A 213 26.16 -3.72 -8.61
N VAL A 214 25.41 -4.59 -9.30
CA VAL A 214 25.90 -5.88 -9.82
C VAL A 214 25.47 -6.06 -11.28
N PRO A 215 26.14 -5.38 -12.22
CA PRO A 215 25.73 -5.38 -13.63
C PRO A 215 25.80 -6.76 -14.29
N GLN A 216 26.67 -7.64 -13.79
CA GLN A 216 26.83 -9.01 -14.32
C GLN A 216 25.59 -9.89 -14.11
N ARG A 217 24.73 -9.57 -13.12
CA ARG A 217 23.51 -10.33 -12.82
C ARG A 217 22.21 -9.69 -13.34
N LYS A 218 22.32 -8.75 -14.27
CA LYS A 218 21.15 -8.06 -14.84
C LYS A 218 20.10 -9.01 -15.41
N SER A 219 20.54 -10.10 -16.05
CA SER A 219 19.64 -11.09 -16.65
C SER A 219 18.85 -11.81 -15.56
N ASP A 220 19.52 -12.25 -14.50
CA ASP A 220 18.90 -12.92 -13.36
C ASP A 220 17.82 -12.03 -12.74
N PHE A 221 18.14 -10.75 -12.50
CA PHE A 221 17.18 -9.79 -11.96
C PHE A 221 15.96 -9.60 -12.86
N SER A 222 16.16 -9.47 -14.18
CA SER A 222 15.04 -9.30 -15.12
C SER A 222 14.09 -10.50 -15.18
N GLN A 223 14.59 -11.72 -14.96
CA GLN A 223 13.77 -12.93 -14.99
C GLN A 223 12.91 -13.08 -13.72
N ILE A 224 13.44 -12.65 -12.57
CA ILE A 224 12.74 -12.81 -11.28
C ILE A 224 11.88 -11.61 -10.90
N VAL A 225 12.08 -10.43 -11.50
CA VAL A 225 11.47 -9.19 -11.00
C VAL A 225 9.93 -9.20 -11.02
N LEU A 226 9.31 -9.83 -12.02
CA LEU A 226 7.85 -9.96 -12.07
C LEU A 226 7.34 -10.89 -10.96
N ARG A 227 8.03 -12.01 -10.72
CA ARG A 227 7.71 -12.90 -9.59
C ARG A 227 7.90 -12.18 -8.25
N ALA A 228 8.96 -11.39 -8.12
CA ALA A 228 9.22 -10.59 -6.93
C ALA A 228 8.12 -9.53 -6.70
N LEU A 229 7.62 -8.88 -7.76
CA LEU A 229 6.50 -7.94 -7.67
C LEU A 229 5.25 -8.61 -7.09
N PHE A 230 4.81 -9.74 -7.67
CA PHE A 230 3.63 -10.45 -7.19
C PHE A 230 3.82 -10.98 -5.76
N THR A 231 5.03 -11.48 -5.45
CA THR A 231 5.36 -11.92 -4.09
C THR A 231 5.28 -10.76 -3.10
N GLY A 232 5.81 -9.59 -3.46
CA GLY A 232 5.72 -8.37 -2.65
C GLY A 232 4.28 -7.87 -2.47
N ALA A 233 3.44 -7.98 -3.50
CA ALA A 233 2.02 -7.66 -3.38
C ALA A 233 1.33 -8.62 -2.40
N CYS A 234 1.61 -9.92 -2.48
CA CYS A 234 1.11 -10.91 -1.53
C CYS A 234 1.57 -10.63 -0.08
N VAL A 235 2.79 -10.14 0.14
CA VAL A 235 3.26 -9.73 1.49
C VAL A 235 2.36 -8.64 2.08
N SER A 236 2.06 -7.58 1.32
CA SER A 236 1.15 -6.53 1.79
C SER A 236 -0.25 -7.06 2.07
N LEU A 237 -0.76 -7.97 1.23
CA LEU A 237 -2.08 -8.59 1.41
C LEU A 237 -2.12 -9.49 2.65
N VAL A 238 -1.11 -10.31 2.89
CA VAL A 238 -1.03 -11.17 4.10
C VAL A 238 -0.93 -10.30 5.36
N ASN A 239 -0.16 -9.21 5.32
CA ASN A 239 -0.12 -8.25 6.43
C ASN A 239 -1.49 -7.62 6.69
N ALA A 240 -2.25 -7.29 5.64
CA ALA A 240 -3.61 -6.80 5.78
C ALA A 240 -4.56 -7.85 6.37
N CYS A 241 -4.46 -9.11 5.94
CA CYS A 241 -5.23 -10.21 6.55
C CYS A 241 -4.91 -10.36 8.04
N MET A 242 -3.62 -10.29 8.41
CA MET A 242 -3.20 -10.34 9.82
C MET A 242 -3.76 -9.15 10.61
N ALA A 243 -3.71 -7.95 10.05
CA ALA A 243 -4.35 -6.77 10.64
C ALA A 243 -5.86 -6.97 10.80
N GLY A 244 -6.53 -7.60 9.83
CA GLY A 244 -7.97 -7.90 9.90
C GLY A 244 -8.38 -8.88 11.00
N ILE A 245 -7.49 -9.83 11.34
CA ILE A 245 -7.69 -10.78 12.44
C ILE A 245 -7.44 -10.10 13.78
N LEU A 246 -6.39 -9.26 13.86
CA LEU A 246 -6.01 -8.54 15.07
C LEU A 246 -6.83 -7.26 15.28
N TYR A 247 -7.64 -6.87 14.30
CA TYR A 247 -8.50 -5.71 14.36
C TYR A 247 -9.62 -5.96 15.37
N VAL A 248 -9.41 -5.44 16.57
CA VAL A 248 -10.48 -5.20 17.53
C VAL A 248 -11.12 -3.88 17.13
N PRO A 249 -12.45 -3.82 16.89
CA PRO A 249 -13.13 -2.55 16.74
C PRO A 249 -12.92 -1.79 18.04
N ARG A 250 -11.99 -0.83 18.04
CA ARG A 250 -12.03 0.25 19.00
C ARG A 250 -13.27 1.03 18.61
N GLY A 251 -14.38 0.76 19.27
CA GLY A 251 -15.42 1.78 19.38
C GLY A 251 -14.69 3.06 19.75
N ALA A 252 -15.05 4.17 19.12
CA ALA A 252 -14.67 5.44 19.72
C ALA A 252 -15.14 5.31 21.17
N ASP A 253 -14.27 5.53 22.16
CA ASP A 253 -14.68 5.72 23.54
C ASP A 253 -15.46 7.05 23.55
N VAL A 254 -16.63 7.06 22.91
CA VAL A 254 -17.58 8.14 23.01
C VAL A 254 -18.15 7.93 24.39
N ASP A 255 -17.80 8.82 25.31
CA ASP A 255 -18.39 8.82 26.64
C ASP A 255 -19.85 9.26 26.48
N CYS A 256 -20.71 8.33 26.03
CA CYS A 256 -22.11 8.59 25.69
C CYS A 256 -22.87 9.18 26.87
N MET A 257 -22.41 8.96 28.10
CA MET A 257 -22.96 9.56 29.31
C MET A 257 -22.77 11.08 29.33
N SER A 258 -21.62 11.58 28.87
CA SER A 258 -21.36 13.02 28.75
C SER A 258 -22.19 13.65 27.62
N LEU A 259 -22.38 12.90 26.52
CA LEU A 259 -23.05 13.37 25.31
C LEU A 259 -24.59 13.39 25.46
N LEU A 260 -25.16 12.47 26.24
CA LEU A 260 -26.59 12.46 26.59
C LEU A 260 -26.98 13.54 27.61
N ASN A 261 -26.00 14.14 28.31
CA ASN A 261 -26.22 15.22 29.28
C ASN A 261 -26.14 16.63 28.63
N MET A 262 -25.93 16.69 27.31
CA MET A 262 -25.90 17.91 26.51
C MET A 262 -27.16 17.99 25.62
N THR A 263 -27.66 19.19 25.35
CA THR A 263 -28.73 19.40 24.37
C THR A 263 -28.26 19.01 22.97
N LEU A 264 -28.81 17.93 22.43
CA LEU A 264 -28.54 17.41 21.08
C LEU A 264 -29.01 18.43 20.04
N SER A 265 -28.08 19.16 19.43
CA SER A 265 -28.36 20.22 18.45
C SER A 265 -27.87 19.88 17.03
N SER A 266 -27.02 18.87 16.85
CA SER A 266 -26.50 18.46 15.53
C SER A 266 -26.55 16.95 15.32
N SER A 267 -26.62 16.51 14.06
CA SER A 267 -26.54 15.11 13.65
C SER A 267 -25.09 14.71 13.36
N SER A 268 -24.29 14.48 14.39
CA SER A 268 -22.90 14.04 14.26
C SER A 268 -22.78 12.50 14.21
N PHE A 269 -21.71 12.01 13.60
CA PHE A 269 -21.37 10.57 13.55
C PHE A 269 -21.26 9.94 14.96
N GLU A 270 -20.86 10.74 15.95
CA GLU A 270 -20.74 10.35 17.36
C GLU A 270 -22.11 10.03 17.99
N ILE A 271 -23.15 10.82 17.69
CA ILE A 271 -24.53 10.59 18.17
C ILE A 271 -25.09 9.31 17.56
N TYR A 272 -24.85 9.08 16.26
CA TYR A 272 -25.27 7.86 15.59
C TYR A 272 -24.65 6.61 16.25
N GLN A 273 -23.36 6.67 16.60
CA GLN A 273 -22.66 5.58 17.26
C GLN A 273 -23.20 5.30 18.67
N CYS A 274 -23.44 6.34 19.49
CA CYS A 274 -24.06 6.19 20.81
C CYS A 274 -25.50 5.64 20.74
N CYS A 275 -26.33 6.11 19.81
CA CYS A 275 -27.70 5.61 19.63
C CYS A 275 -27.72 4.13 19.22
N ARG A 276 -26.79 3.72 18.35
CA ARG A 276 -26.67 2.33 17.90
C ARG A 276 -26.26 1.40 19.05
N GLU A 277 -25.30 1.81 19.88
CA GLU A 277 -24.90 1.03 21.06
C GLU A 277 -26.03 0.91 22.10
N ALA A 278 -26.76 1.99 22.36
CA ALA A 278 -27.92 1.97 23.26
C ALA A 278 -29.01 1.02 22.75
N PHE A 279 -29.30 1.03 21.44
CA PHE A 279 -30.29 0.16 20.82
C PHE A 279 -29.88 -1.32 20.85
N GLN A 280 -28.58 -1.62 20.70
CA GLN A 280 -28.07 -2.99 20.82
C GLN A 280 -28.12 -3.51 22.26
N ARG A 281 -27.82 -2.68 23.27
CA ARG A 281 -27.97 -3.07 24.69
C ARG A 281 -29.42 -3.32 25.08
N GLY A 282 -30.37 -2.51 24.57
CA GLY A 282 -31.81 -2.70 24.82
C GLY A 282 -32.38 -4.00 24.25
N ARG A 283 -31.72 -4.60 23.24
CA ARG A 283 -32.14 -5.87 22.63
C ARG A 283 -31.63 -7.12 23.38
N ILE A 284 -30.67 -6.97 24.28
CA ILE A 284 -30.10 -8.06 25.10
C ILE A 284 -30.82 -8.16 26.45
N ALA A 285 -31.56 -7.11 26.85
CA ALA A 285 -32.26 -7.02 28.13
C ALA A 285 -33.78 -7.31 28.05
N GLY A 286 -34.26 -7.88 26.93
CA GLY A 286 -35.66 -8.25 26.70
C GLY A 286 -35.84 -9.75 26.51
#